data_AF-H5TIL5-F1
#
_entry.id   AF-H5TIL5-F1
#
_cell.length_a   1.000
_cell.length_b   1.000
_cell.length_c   1.000
_cell.angle_alpha   90.00
_cell.angle_beta   90.00
_cell.angle_gamma   90.00
#
_symmetry.space_group_name_H-M   'P 1'
#
loop_
_entity.id
_entity.type
_entity.pdbx_description
1 polymer ?
#
loop_
_entity_poly.entity_id
_entity_poly.type
_entity_poly.pdbx_seq_one_letter_code
_entity_poly.pdbx_strand_id
1 'polypeptide(L)'
;MADDVNDGVYTRAAQDPRGNIMEASGGRITRDGGVGEVDCERVTIACALEALFAYAPAPHALTRWNGRLLSDRTVARGRPVSESQISQLRQGRIQSPSWDLVIALADAFGVDARFFTLEYHRVLSRLPMRERVLLARSDYPELLTAAVAIEGLPAAHRHTVRALVDILGRNTPDEPPSWLTKEQPDQVTRTAT
;
A
#
# COMPACT_ATOMS: atom_id res chain seq x y z
N MET A 1 -34.00 -54.64 13.87
CA MET A 1 -34.29 -53.53 14.81
C MET A 1 -32.93 -52.90 15.09
N ALA A 2 -32.41 -52.11 14.14
CA ALA A 2 -32.73 -50.70 13.87
C ALA A 2 -32.17 -49.82 15.00
N ASP A 3 -31.41 -48.75 14.79
CA ASP A 3 -30.88 -48.12 13.58
C ASP A 3 -29.74 -47.17 14.00
N ASP A 4 -28.83 -46.91 13.06
CA ASP A 4 -27.83 -45.83 13.05
C ASP A 4 -28.43 -44.46 13.40
N VAL A 5 -27.73 -43.66 14.22
CA VAL A 5 -27.97 -42.21 14.31
C VAL A 5 -26.83 -41.50 13.59
N ASN A 6 -27.04 -41.35 12.29
CA ASN A 6 -26.32 -40.49 11.37
C ASN A 6 -27.10 -39.15 11.29
N ASP A 7 -26.70 -38.15 12.07
CA ASP A 7 -27.26 -36.80 11.94
C ASP A 7 -26.59 -36.07 10.78
N GLY A 8 -27.21 -36.24 9.61
CA GLY A 8 -26.90 -35.51 8.40
C GLY A 8 -27.33 -34.06 8.50
N VAL A 9 -26.39 -33.14 8.28
CA VAL A 9 -26.72 -31.77 7.83
C VAL A 9 -26.74 -31.78 6.31
N TYR A 10 -27.95 -31.90 5.76
CA TYR A 10 -28.27 -31.62 4.37
C TYR A 10 -28.14 -30.10 4.12
N THR A 11 -26.99 -29.63 3.67
CA THR A 11 -26.93 -28.39 2.89
C THR A 11 -27.13 -28.72 1.42
N ARG A 12 -28.35 -28.48 0.91
CA ARG A 12 -28.64 -28.41 -0.52
C ARG A 12 -27.74 -27.35 -1.15
N ALA A 13 -26.73 -27.79 -1.88
CA ALA A 13 -26.04 -26.96 -2.85
C ALA A 13 -27.05 -26.58 -3.94
N ALA A 14 -27.26 -25.28 -4.16
CA ALA A 14 -27.91 -24.79 -5.35
C ALA A 14 -26.95 -25.04 -6.54
N GLN A 15 -27.30 -26.01 -7.39
CA GLN A 15 -26.54 -26.39 -8.58
C GLN A 15 -26.95 -25.49 -9.76
N ASP A 16 -25.96 -24.84 -10.41
CA ASP A 16 -26.13 -24.19 -11.71
C ASP A 16 -26.26 -25.28 -12.81
N PRO A 17 -27.18 -25.15 -13.78
CA PRO A 17 -27.38 -26.11 -14.88
C PRO A 17 -26.20 -26.27 -15.87
N ARG A 18 -25.08 -25.57 -15.71
CA ARG A 18 -23.94 -25.64 -16.67
C ARG A 18 -22.71 -26.45 -16.23
N GLY A 19 -22.76 -27.15 -15.09
CA GLY A 19 -21.73 -28.16 -14.76
C GLY A 19 -20.29 -27.64 -14.61
N ASN A 20 -20.08 -26.33 -14.45
CA ASN A 20 -18.76 -25.77 -14.17
C ASN A 20 -18.54 -25.65 -12.66
N ILE A 21 -17.45 -26.25 -12.18
CA ILE A 21 -16.86 -25.97 -10.87
C ILE A 21 -16.52 -24.47 -10.78
N MET A 22 -17.33 -23.71 -10.03
CA MET A 22 -16.89 -22.43 -9.50
C MET A 22 -15.87 -22.72 -8.41
N GLU A 23 -14.58 -22.75 -8.79
CA GLU A 23 -13.51 -22.55 -7.81
C GLU A 23 -13.64 -21.14 -7.25
N ALA A 24 -14.40 -21.04 -6.16
CA ALA A 24 -14.28 -19.94 -5.24
C ALA A 24 -12.81 -19.92 -4.79
N SER A 25 -12.01 -19.01 -5.36
CA SER A 25 -10.72 -18.62 -4.81
C SER A 25 -10.99 -17.97 -3.46
N GLY A 26 -11.16 -18.81 -2.45
CA GLY A 26 -11.29 -18.45 -1.06
C GLY A 26 -9.99 -17.79 -0.63
N GLY A 27 -10.04 -16.47 -0.45
CA GLY A 27 -9.07 -15.80 0.41
C GLY A 27 -9.09 -16.50 1.76
N ARG A 28 -7.96 -17.13 2.12
CA ARG A 28 -7.71 -17.63 3.48
C ARG A 28 -7.76 -16.42 4.41
N ILE A 29 -8.88 -16.21 5.08
CA ILE A 29 -8.90 -15.41 6.31
C ILE A 29 -8.32 -16.33 7.38
N THR A 30 -7.01 -16.19 7.61
CA THR A 30 -6.38 -16.78 8.80
C THR A 30 -7.05 -16.15 10.03
N ARG A 31 -7.46 -16.99 10.98
CA ARG A 31 -8.12 -16.59 12.24
C ARG A 31 -7.19 -15.88 13.23
N ASP A 32 -6.00 -15.50 12.77
CA ASP A 32 -4.95 -14.87 13.54
C ASP A 32 -4.53 -13.61 12.78
N GLY A 33 -4.62 -12.45 13.44
CA GLY A 33 -4.53 -11.11 12.83
C GLY A 33 -3.14 -10.73 12.28
N GLY A 34 -2.28 -11.71 11.99
CA GLY A 34 -1.02 -11.50 11.28
C GLY A 34 -1.29 -11.22 9.82
N VAL A 35 -0.91 -10.03 9.34
CA VAL A 35 -0.85 -9.74 7.91
C VAL A 35 0.20 -10.69 7.33
N GLY A 36 -0.25 -11.77 6.69
CA GLY A 36 0.63 -12.73 6.03
C GLY A 36 1.61 -11.99 5.12
N GLU A 37 2.88 -12.38 5.18
CA GLU A 37 3.90 -11.80 4.31
C GLU A 37 3.55 -12.14 2.85
N VAL A 38 3.42 -11.13 2.01
CA VAL A 38 3.17 -11.29 0.58
C VAL A 38 4.49 -11.75 -0.04
N ASP A 39 4.66 -13.06 -0.17
CA ASP A 39 5.80 -13.65 -0.86
C ASP A 39 5.52 -13.71 -2.36
N CYS A 40 6.19 -12.83 -3.10
CA CYS A 40 6.11 -12.77 -4.55
C CYS A 40 7.45 -13.20 -5.15
N GLU A 41 7.56 -14.49 -5.45
CA GLU A 41 8.74 -15.06 -6.11
C GLU A 41 9.06 -14.37 -7.46
N ARG A 42 8.04 -13.80 -8.14
CA ARG A 42 8.20 -12.88 -9.27
C ARG A 42 7.33 -11.65 -9.08
N VAL A 43 7.95 -10.47 -9.20
CA VAL A 43 7.21 -9.21 -9.08
C VAL A 43 6.45 -8.94 -10.37
N THR A 44 5.14 -9.17 -10.32
CA THR A 44 4.16 -8.83 -11.34
C THR A 44 3.33 -7.61 -10.90
N ILE A 45 2.57 -7.00 -11.81
CA ILE A 45 1.61 -5.95 -11.46
C ILE A 45 0.61 -6.45 -10.42
N ALA A 46 0.10 -7.68 -10.57
CA ALA A 46 -0.82 -8.30 -9.62
C ALA A 46 -0.19 -8.39 -8.23
N CYS A 47 1.04 -8.89 -8.14
CA CYS A 47 1.78 -8.95 -6.89
C CYS A 47 1.97 -7.55 -6.26
N ALA A 48 2.47 -6.59 -7.04
CA ALA A 48 2.71 -5.24 -6.56
C ALA A 48 1.40 -4.61 -6.04
N LEU A 49 0.30 -4.82 -6.76
CA LEU A 49 -1.01 -4.34 -6.37
C LEU A 49 -1.48 -5.00 -5.07
N GLU A 50 -1.37 -6.33 -4.92
CA GLU A 50 -1.69 -7.02 -3.66
C GLU A 50 -0.83 -6.53 -2.49
N ALA A 51 0.46 -6.26 -2.71
CA ALA A 51 1.33 -5.69 -1.70
C ALA A 51 0.87 -4.31 -1.23
N LEU A 52 0.38 -3.45 -2.14
CA LEU A 52 -0.23 -2.17 -1.78
C LEU A 52 -1.53 -2.36 -0.99
N PHE A 53 -2.40 -3.28 -1.39
CA PHE A 53 -3.61 -3.60 -0.63
C PHE A 53 -3.31 -4.10 0.79
N ALA A 54 -2.22 -4.85 0.95
CA ALA A 54 -1.80 -5.42 2.23
C ALA A 54 -1.10 -4.41 3.16
N TYR A 55 -0.24 -3.55 2.61
CA TYR A 55 0.71 -2.76 3.40
C TYR A 55 0.58 -1.25 3.26
N ALA A 56 -0.08 -0.74 2.23
CA ALA A 56 -0.26 0.71 2.12
C ALA A 56 -1.22 1.18 3.21
N PRO A 57 -0.90 2.28 3.93
CA PRO A 57 -1.84 2.86 4.88
C PRO A 57 -3.11 3.27 4.13
N ALA A 58 -4.27 2.90 4.66
CA ALA A 58 -5.52 3.32 4.05
C ALA A 58 -5.79 4.80 4.37
N PRO A 59 -6.55 5.51 3.50
CA PRO A 59 -6.85 6.93 3.70
C PRO A 59 -7.61 7.24 5.00
N HIS A 60 -8.27 6.23 5.56
CA HIS A 60 -9.01 6.32 6.81
C HIS A 60 -8.47 5.24 7.75
N ALA A 61 -8.10 5.62 8.98
CA ALA A 61 -7.40 4.75 9.94
C ALA A 61 -8.12 3.42 10.27
N LEU A 62 -9.40 3.30 9.91
CA LEU A 62 -10.25 2.13 10.21
C LEU A 62 -10.66 1.32 8.97
N THR A 63 -10.32 1.74 7.75
CA THR A 63 -10.79 1.08 6.53
C THR A 63 -9.64 0.30 5.90
N ARG A 64 -9.81 -0.98 5.58
CA ARG A 64 -8.84 -1.69 4.72
C ARG A 64 -9.03 -1.27 3.26
N TRP A 65 -7.95 -1.26 2.49
CA TRP A 65 -8.04 -1.10 1.04
C TRP A 65 -8.94 -2.18 0.45
N ASN A 66 -9.85 -1.78 -0.45
CA ASN A 66 -10.69 -2.67 -1.25
C ASN A 66 -10.90 -2.08 -2.66
N GLY A 67 -11.40 -2.90 -3.59
CA GLY A 67 -11.52 -2.52 -5.01
C GLY A 67 -12.40 -1.29 -5.22
N ARG A 68 -13.53 -1.21 -4.52
CA ARG A 68 -14.42 -0.03 -4.52
C ARG A 68 -13.73 1.24 -4.04
N LEU A 69 -13.06 1.21 -2.88
CA LEU A 69 -12.36 2.38 -2.33
C LEU A 69 -11.28 2.87 -3.31
N LEU A 70 -10.55 1.95 -3.92
CA LEU A 70 -9.54 2.29 -4.92
C LEU A 70 -10.19 2.93 -6.16
N SER A 71 -11.27 2.34 -6.68
CA SER A 71 -12.06 2.88 -7.79
C SER A 71 -12.53 4.31 -7.49
N ASP A 72 -13.19 4.54 -6.36
CA ASP A 72 -13.70 5.86 -5.95
C ASP A 72 -12.57 6.91 -5.90
N ARG A 73 -11.39 6.51 -5.41
CA ARG A 73 -10.23 7.39 -5.31
C ARG A 73 -9.57 7.70 -6.66
N THR A 74 -9.59 6.75 -7.60
CA THR A 74 -9.13 6.99 -8.98
C THR A 74 -10.04 7.98 -9.70
N VAL A 75 -11.37 7.90 -9.48
CA VAL A 75 -12.36 8.86 -9.98
C VAL A 75 -12.11 10.25 -9.38
N ALA A 76 -11.94 10.34 -8.06
CA ALA A 76 -11.67 11.62 -7.38
C ALA A 76 -10.40 12.33 -7.88
N ARG A 77 -9.44 11.57 -8.43
CA ARG A 77 -8.19 12.10 -9.01
C ARG A 77 -8.25 12.33 -10.52
N GLY A 78 -9.43 12.21 -11.13
CA GLY A 78 -9.62 12.47 -12.57
C GLY A 78 -9.08 11.38 -13.50
N ARG A 79 -8.75 10.19 -12.97
CA ARG A 79 -8.25 9.05 -13.74
C ARG A 79 -9.10 7.81 -13.44
N PRO A 80 -10.35 7.74 -13.94
CA PRO A 80 -11.30 6.71 -13.50
C PRO A 80 -10.83 5.30 -13.87
N VAL A 81 -10.81 4.40 -12.89
CA VAL A 81 -10.57 2.96 -13.06
C VAL A 81 -11.71 2.19 -12.41
N SER A 82 -12.34 1.28 -13.14
CA SER A 82 -13.46 0.50 -12.61
C SER A 82 -13.01 -0.58 -11.61
N GLU A 83 -13.88 -0.91 -10.66
CA GLU A 83 -13.65 -2.02 -9.72
C GLU A 83 -13.43 -3.37 -10.43
N SER A 84 -14.10 -3.60 -11.56
CA SER A 84 -13.89 -4.81 -12.39
C SER A 84 -12.47 -4.88 -12.96
N GLN A 85 -11.97 -3.77 -13.50
CA GLN A 85 -10.60 -3.71 -14.01
C GLN A 85 -9.57 -3.89 -12.89
N ILE A 86 -9.80 -3.30 -11.71
CA ILE A 86 -8.96 -3.52 -10.52
C ILE A 86 -8.95 -5.01 -10.14
N SER A 87 -10.11 -5.66 -10.11
CA SER A 87 -10.22 -7.10 -9.82
C SER A 87 -9.45 -7.95 -10.83
N GLN A 88 -9.55 -7.64 -12.13
CA GLN A 88 -8.80 -8.33 -13.18
C GLN A 88 -7.28 -8.13 -13.07
N LEU A 89 -6.82 -6.94 -12.69
CA LEU A 89 -5.40 -6.65 -12.44
C LEU A 89 -4.88 -7.45 -11.24
N ARG A 90 -5.63 -7.45 -10.13
CA ARG A 90 -5.30 -8.21 -8.91
C ARG A 90 -5.18 -9.71 -9.16
N GLN A 91 -6.03 -10.24 -10.02
CA GLN A 91 -6.00 -11.65 -10.44
C GLN A 91 -4.93 -11.96 -11.50
N GLY A 92 -4.19 -10.96 -11.99
CA GLY A 92 -3.20 -11.14 -13.06
C GLY A 92 -3.80 -11.45 -14.43
N ARG A 93 -5.11 -11.27 -14.63
CA ARG A 93 -5.76 -11.44 -15.95
C ARG A 93 -5.31 -10.34 -16.92
N ILE A 94 -5.03 -9.15 -16.41
CA ILE A 94 -4.35 -8.07 -17.14
C ILE A 94 -2.89 -8.06 -16.70
N GLN A 95 -2.01 -8.61 -17.53
CA GLN A 95 -0.58 -8.74 -17.21
C GLN A 95 0.21 -7.46 -17.54
N SER A 96 -0.19 -6.79 -18.63
CA SER A 96 0.49 -5.60 -19.15
C SER A 96 -0.51 -4.44 -19.25
N PRO A 97 -0.85 -3.78 -18.12
CA PRO A 97 -1.68 -2.58 -18.16
C PRO A 97 -1.00 -1.44 -18.92
N SER A 98 -1.79 -0.49 -19.43
CA SER A 98 -1.24 0.75 -19.96
C SER A 98 -0.53 1.54 -18.85
N TRP A 99 0.45 2.36 -19.24
CA TRP A 99 1.16 3.20 -18.28
C TRP A 99 0.23 4.20 -17.59
N ASP A 100 -0.78 4.72 -18.28
CA ASP A 100 -1.80 5.59 -17.69
C ASP A 100 -2.59 4.90 -16.57
N LEU A 101 -2.87 3.61 -16.73
CA LEU A 101 -3.54 2.80 -15.70
C LEU A 101 -2.62 2.59 -14.50
N VAL A 102 -1.32 2.35 -14.72
CA VAL A 102 -0.32 2.26 -13.64
C VAL A 102 -0.22 3.58 -12.86
N ILE A 103 -0.16 4.72 -13.56
CA ILE A 103 -0.16 6.04 -12.92
C ILE A 103 -1.44 6.25 -12.10
N ALA A 104 -2.61 5.93 -12.66
CA ALA A 104 -3.88 6.07 -11.95
C ALA A 104 -3.90 5.26 -10.64
N LEU A 105 -3.38 4.03 -10.65
CA LEU A 105 -3.28 3.19 -9.47
C LEU A 105 -2.27 3.75 -8.46
N ALA A 106 -1.07 4.12 -8.93
CA ALA A 106 -0.01 4.67 -8.07
C ALA A 106 -0.45 5.96 -7.38
N ASP A 107 -1.02 6.90 -8.13
CA ASP A 107 -1.62 8.13 -7.60
C ASP A 107 -2.69 7.78 -6.58
N ALA A 108 -3.59 6.84 -6.90
CA ALA A 108 -4.65 6.39 -6.00
C ALA A 108 -4.09 5.88 -4.66
N PHE A 109 -3.03 5.08 -4.65
CA PHE A 109 -2.37 4.63 -3.42
C PHE A 109 -1.48 5.68 -2.73
N GLY A 110 -1.11 6.76 -3.41
CA GLY A 110 -0.15 7.75 -2.88
C GLY A 110 1.29 7.24 -2.93
N VAL A 111 1.62 6.45 -3.95
CA VAL A 111 2.97 5.90 -4.18
C VAL A 111 3.52 6.36 -5.53
N ASP A 112 4.84 6.36 -5.68
CA ASP A 112 5.51 6.64 -6.94
C ASP A 112 5.23 5.48 -7.93
N ALA A 113 4.88 5.81 -9.18
CA ALA A 113 4.62 4.83 -10.23
C ALA A 113 5.80 3.87 -10.50
N ARG A 114 7.04 4.28 -10.15
CA ARG A 114 8.23 3.43 -10.14
C ARG A 114 8.06 2.17 -9.30
N PHE A 115 7.19 2.18 -8.29
CA PHE A 115 6.87 0.98 -7.51
C PHE A 115 6.47 -0.18 -8.40
N PHE A 116 5.71 0.04 -9.48
CA PHE A 116 5.28 -1.04 -10.37
C PHE A 116 6.37 -1.52 -11.34
N THR A 117 7.59 -0.97 -11.26
CA THR A 117 8.69 -1.33 -12.16
C THR A 117 9.57 -2.42 -11.55
N LEU A 118 10.06 -3.33 -12.41
CA LEU A 118 11.01 -4.36 -11.99
C LEU A 118 12.28 -3.75 -11.37
N GLU A 119 12.73 -2.60 -11.88
CA GLU A 119 13.96 -1.96 -11.41
C GLU A 119 13.86 -1.53 -9.95
N TYR A 120 12.75 -0.93 -9.54
CA TYR A 120 12.51 -0.53 -8.16
C TYR A 120 12.65 -1.73 -7.21
N HIS A 121 12.04 -2.85 -7.56
CA HIS A 121 12.11 -4.07 -6.75
C HIS A 121 13.45 -4.78 -6.82
N ARG A 122 14.19 -4.65 -7.93
CA ARG A 122 15.54 -5.21 -8.07
C ARG A 122 16.52 -4.50 -7.14
N VAL A 123 16.52 -3.17 -7.14
CA VAL A 123 17.37 -2.34 -6.28
C VAL A 123 17.07 -2.60 -4.80
N LEU A 124 15.79 -2.71 -4.44
CA LEU A 124 15.35 -2.94 -3.06
C LEU A 124 15.17 -4.43 -2.71
N SER A 125 15.75 -5.34 -3.49
CA SER A 125 15.56 -6.79 -3.35
C SER A 125 15.93 -7.35 -1.97
N ARG A 126 16.79 -6.64 -1.22
CA ARG A 126 17.21 -7.00 0.15
C ARG A 126 16.20 -6.61 1.23
N LEU A 127 15.22 -5.76 0.92
CA LEU A 127 14.19 -5.32 1.85
C LEU A 127 12.94 -6.20 1.71
N PRO A 128 12.21 -6.50 2.78
CA PRO A 128 10.90 -7.17 2.70
C PRO A 128 9.89 -6.29 1.94
N MET A 129 8.88 -6.93 1.34
CA MET A 129 7.91 -6.23 0.47
C MET A 129 7.19 -5.08 1.20
N ARG A 130 6.85 -5.28 2.48
CA ARG A 130 6.24 -4.24 3.32
C ARG A 130 7.08 -2.97 3.39
N GLU A 131 8.40 -3.08 3.54
CA GLU A 131 9.29 -1.91 3.59
C GLU A 131 9.38 -1.23 2.22
N ARG A 132 9.37 -2.00 1.13
CA ARG A 132 9.35 -1.44 -0.23
C ARG A 132 8.08 -0.61 -0.49
N VAL A 133 6.93 -1.02 0.03
CA VAL A 133 5.68 -0.26 -0.04
C VAL A 133 5.77 1.05 0.75
N LEU A 134 6.39 1.03 1.94
CA LEU A 134 6.58 2.24 2.75
C LEU A 134 7.51 3.25 2.05
N LEU A 135 8.59 2.78 1.44
CA LEU A 135 9.54 3.61 0.68
C LEU A 135 8.96 4.15 -0.63
N ALA A 136 7.93 3.50 -1.17
CA ALA A 136 7.29 3.92 -2.40
C ALA A 136 6.37 5.14 -2.21
N ARG A 137 6.08 5.54 -0.96
CA ARG A 137 5.15 6.63 -0.68
C ARG A 137 5.64 7.95 -1.26
N SER A 138 4.77 8.59 -2.04
CA SER A 138 5.02 9.91 -2.63
C SER A 138 4.92 11.04 -1.61
N ASP A 139 4.40 10.75 -0.41
CA ASP A 139 4.12 11.75 0.63
C ASP A 139 5.38 12.22 1.38
N TYR A 140 6.56 11.68 1.08
CA TYR A 140 7.80 12.03 1.79
C TYR A 140 9.02 12.30 0.88
N PRO A 141 8.93 13.22 -0.10
CA PRO A 141 10.09 13.61 -0.90
C PRO A 141 11.24 14.15 -0.02
N GLU A 142 10.93 14.80 1.09
CA GLU A 142 11.90 15.26 2.09
C GLU A 142 12.61 14.12 2.83
N LEU A 143 11.93 12.99 3.13
CA LEU A 143 12.58 11.85 3.77
C LEU A 143 13.54 11.14 2.82
N LEU A 144 13.19 11.04 1.54
CA LEU A 144 14.10 10.51 0.52
C LEU A 144 15.34 11.40 0.37
N THR A 145 15.15 12.72 0.30
CA THR A 145 16.25 13.69 0.24
C THR A 145 17.14 13.58 1.48
N ALA A 146 16.56 13.50 2.67
CA ALA A 146 17.29 13.32 3.91
C ALA A 146 18.04 11.98 3.94
N ALA A 147 17.42 10.88 3.50
CA ALA A 147 18.05 9.56 3.46
C ALA A 147 19.27 9.53 2.54
N VAL A 148 19.18 10.14 1.35
CA VAL A 148 20.32 10.28 0.43
C VAL A 148 21.42 11.13 1.04
N ALA A 149 21.08 12.26 1.67
CA ALA A 149 22.04 13.11 2.34
C ALA A 149 22.75 12.38 3.49
N ILE A 150 22.02 11.59 4.28
CA ILE A 150 22.56 10.78 5.38
C ILE A 150 23.47 9.67 4.85
N GLU A 151 23.09 8.97 3.79
CA GLU A 151 23.90 7.89 3.22
C GLU A 151 25.24 8.41 2.69
N GLY A 152 25.26 9.63 2.14
CA GLY A 152 26.48 10.32 1.71
C GLY A 152 27.44 10.70 2.85
N LEU A 153 27.03 10.62 4.12
CA LEU A 153 27.89 10.94 5.27
C LEU A 153 28.88 9.80 5.56
N PRO A 154 30.06 10.10 6.17
CA PRO A 154 30.95 9.06 6.68
C PRO A 154 30.26 8.19 7.74
N ALA A 155 30.64 6.91 7.84
CA ALA A 155 29.99 5.92 8.70
C ALA A 155 29.84 6.36 10.17
N ALA A 156 30.86 7.04 10.73
CA ALA A 156 30.81 7.60 12.09
C ALA A 156 29.67 8.62 12.26
N HIS A 157 29.46 9.49 11.27
CA HIS A 157 28.41 10.51 11.30
C HIS A 157 27.01 9.89 11.14
N ARG A 158 26.88 8.82 10.34
CA ARG A 158 25.60 8.08 10.25
C ARG A 158 25.20 7.47 11.59
N HIS A 159 26.17 6.95 12.35
CA HIS A 159 25.92 6.46 13.71
C HIS A 159 25.47 7.58 14.66
N THR A 160 26.11 8.75 14.59
CA THR A 160 25.68 9.93 15.36
C THR A 160 24.27 10.38 14.99
N VAL A 161 23.92 10.45 13.71
CA VAL A 161 22.57 10.80 13.25
C VAL A 161 21.53 9.82 13.80
N ARG A 162 21.81 8.50 13.76
CA ARG A 162 20.93 7.48 14.34
C ARG A 162 20.71 7.71 15.84
N ALA A 163 21.78 7.93 16.59
CA ALA A 163 21.70 8.18 18.03
C ALA A 163 20.89 9.45 18.35
N LEU A 164 21.03 10.51 17.55
CA LEU A 164 20.26 11.74 17.71
C LEU A 164 18.77 11.53 17.42
N VAL A 165 18.42 10.81 16.35
CA VAL A 165 17.02 10.46 16.05
C VAL A 165 16.41 9.68 17.21
N ASP A 166 17.15 8.72 17.78
CA ASP A 166 16.71 7.91 18.93
C ASP A 166 16.53 8.74 20.21
N ILE A 167 17.36 9.77 20.42
CA ILE A 167 17.23 10.71 21.55
C ILE A 167 16.00 11.60 21.36
N LEU A 168 15.82 12.14 20.14
CA LEU A 168 14.70 13.05 19.84
C LEU A 168 13.36 12.32 19.92
N GLY A 169 13.26 11.11 19.38
CA GLY A 169 12.03 10.30 19.43
C GLY A 169 11.59 9.92 20.84
N ARG A 170 12.52 9.86 21.80
CA ARG A 170 12.19 9.65 23.22
C ARG A 170 11.67 10.90 23.92
N ASN A 171 11.87 12.09 23.34
CA ASN A 171 11.57 13.39 23.93
C ASN A 171 10.41 14.14 23.25
N THR A 172 9.82 13.60 22.19
CA THR A 172 8.66 14.21 21.50
C THR A 172 7.34 13.68 22.08
N PRO A 173 6.44 14.54 22.64
CA PRO A 173 5.04 14.19 22.82
C PRO A 173 4.34 14.03 21.44
N ASP A 174 3.25 13.26 21.36
CA ASP A 174 2.54 12.87 20.12
C ASP A 174 2.02 14.03 19.22
N GLU A 175 2.24 15.29 19.61
CA GLU A 175 1.85 16.48 18.84
C GLU A 175 3.08 17.14 18.21
N PRO A 176 3.05 17.49 16.90
CA PRO A 176 4.19 18.14 16.25
C PRO A 176 4.54 19.46 16.93
N PRO A 177 5.83 19.79 17.08
CA PRO A 177 6.24 20.97 17.84
C PRO A 177 5.79 22.25 17.14
N SER A 178 5.28 23.20 17.93
CA SER A 178 4.55 24.41 17.51
C SER A 178 5.29 25.38 16.57
N TRP A 179 6.58 25.16 16.30
CA TRP A 179 7.35 25.91 15.30
C TRP A 179 7.19 25.35 13.88
N LEU A 180 6.57 24.17 13.71
CA LEU A 180 6.26 23.56 12.40
C LEU A 180 4.90 24.03 11.83
N THR A 181 4.02 24.59 12.66
CA THR A 181 2.65 25.00 12.30
C THR A 181 2.47 26.49 12.08
N LYS A 182 3.54 27.29 12.19
CA LYS A 182 3.42 28.74 11.96
C LYS A 182 3.39 29.02 10.46
N GLU A 183 2.19 29.24 9.96
CA GLU A 183 1.93 29.99 8.73
C GLU A 183 2.89 31.18 8.64
N GLN A 184 3.55 31.26 7.50
CA GLN A 184 4.42 32.35 7.10
C GLN A 184 3.53 33.58 6.89
N PRO A 185 3.57 34.62 7.74
CA PRO A 185 2.76 35.79 7.49
C PRO A 185 3.38 36.61 6.37
N ASP A 186 2.50 36.97 5.46
CA ASP A 186 2.70 37.76 4.27
C ASP A 186 3.53 39.03 4.49
N GLN A 187 4.21 39.36 3.40
CA GLN A 187 4.83 40.65 3.10
C GLN A 187 3.91 41.81 3.48
N VAL A 188 4.14 42.45 4.64
CA VAL A 188 3.54 43.76 4.91
C VAL A 188 4.36 44.82 4.19
N THR A 189 3.75 45.26 3.10
CA THR A 189 4.01 46.45 2.29
C THR A 189 4.61 47.59 3.11
N ARG A 190 5.89 47.91 2.89
CA ARG A 190 6.43 49.23 3.21
C ARG A 190 5.99 50.21 2.12
N THR A 191 4.79 50.75 2.27
CA THR A 191 4.41 51.99 1.60
C THR A 191 4.89 53.19 2.39
N ALA A 192 5.57 54.06 1.64
CA ALA A 192 6.06 55.39 1.92
C ALA A 192 5.23 56.24 2.89
N THR A 193 5.95 57.04 3.69
CA THR A 193 5.67 58.47 3.87
C THR A 193 7.00 59.18 4.05
#